data_AF-A0A3D1GB85-F1
#
_entry.id   AF-A0A3D1GB85-F1
#
_cell.length_a   1.000
_cell.length_b   1.000
_cell.length_c   1.000
_cell.angle_alpha   90.00
_cell.angle_beta   90.00
_cell.angle_gamma   90.00
#
_symmetry.space_group_name_H-M   'P 1'
#
loop_
_entity.id
_entity.type
_entity.pdbx_description
1 polymer ?
#
loop_
_entity_poly.entity_id
_entity_poly.type
_entity_poly.pdbx_seq_one_letter_code
_entity_poly.pdbx_strand_id
1 'polypeptide(L)'
;MNAANSTLDQKKESSVVKKCDFCGAEAGQPHPTRGFEVKLTPVIGGDHSEQACQVCRVHYRKKEIPEKKLISKNKSVFLIITLAVTATVIALSLLI
;
A
#
# COMPACT_ATOMS: atom_id res chain seq x y z
N MET A 1 -33.01 -56.29 -17.36
CA MET A 1 -32.90 -55.07 -18.18
C MET A 1 -33.55 -53.92 -17.41
N ASN A 2 -32.81 -52.82 -17.28
CA ASN A 2 -33.22 -51.45 -16.92
C ASN A 2 -33.86 -51.17 -15.55
N ALA A 3 -33.09 -50.51 -14.69
CA ALA A 3 -33.45 -49.20 -14.14
C ALA A 3 -32.18 -48.48 -13.66
N ALA A 4 -31.77 -47.45 -14.39
CA ALA A 4 -30.83 -46.44 -13.94
C ALA A 4 -31.55 -45.47 -12.99
N ASN A 5 -30.95 -45.14 -11.84
CA ASN A 5 -31.21 -43.88 -11.15
C ASN A 5 -30.06 -43.65 -10.14
N SER A 6 -29.04 -42.89 -10.53
CA SER A 6 -28.94 -41.45 -10.29
C SER A 6 -29.09 -41.07 -8.82
N THR A 7 -27.99 -41.18 -8.08
CA THR A 7 -27.72 -40.26 -6.97
C THR A 7 -26.27 -39.82 -7.11
N LEU A 8 -26.00 -39.03 -8.15
CA LEU A 8 -24.82 -38.18 -8.18
C LEU A 8 -25.08 -37.13 -7.11
N ASP A 9 -24.44 -37.32 -5.96
CA ASP A 9 -24.27 -36.31 -4.94
C ASP A 9 -23.95 -34.97 -5.63
N GLN A 10 -24.96 -34.11 -5.68
CA GLN A 10 -24.78 -32.72 -6.03
C GLN A 10 -23.96 -32.12 -4.89
N LYS A 11 -22.64 -32.26 -5.03
CA LYS A 11 -21.62 -31.46 -4.36
C LYS A 11 -22.04 -30.02 -4.62
N LYS A 12 -22.75 -29.45 -3.65
CA LYS A 12 -23.17 -28.07 -3.60
C LYS A 12 -21.87 -27.28 -3.47
N GLU A 13 -21.23 -27.07 -4.61
CA GLU A 13 -20.09 -26.18 -4.79
C GLU A 13 -20.66 -24.78 -4.62
N SER A 14 -20.94 -24.43 -3.36
CA SER A 14 -21.09 -23.07 -2.92
C SER A 14 -19.73 -22.44 -3.17
N SER A 15 -19.53 -21.97 -4.40
CA SER A 15 -18.38 -21.17 -4.76
C SER A 15 -18.41 -19.96 -3.86
N VAL A 16 -17.67 -20.02 -2.75
CA VAL A 16 -17.54 -18.90 -1.82
C VAL A 16 -16.86 -17.81 -2.64
N VAL A 17 -17.66 -16.87 -3.15
CA VAL A 17 -17.19 -15.74 -3.93
C VAL A 17 -16.32 -14.91 -3.00
N LYS A 18 -15.00 -14.98 -3.21
CA LYS A 18 -14.05 -14.22 -2.40
C LYS A 18 -14.11 -12.76 -2.81
N LYS A 19 -14.20 -11.87 -1.83
CA LYS A 19 -14.29 -10.41 -2.03
C LYS A 19 -13.13 -9.70 -1.34
N CYS A 20 -12.80 -8.51 -1.82
CA CYS A 20 -11.92 -7.59 -1.13
C CYS A 20 -12.64 -7.04 0.11
N ASP A 21 -12.03 -7.16 1.29
CA ASP A 21 -12.63 -6.73 2.55
C ASP A 21 -12.75 -5.20 2.67
N PHE A 22 -12.02 -4.45 1.84
CA PHE A 22 -12.01 -2.98 1.85
C PHE A 22 -12.99 -2.33 0.88
N CYS A 23 -13.13 -2.89 -0.32
CA CYS A 23 -13.93 -2.30 -1.40
C CYS A 23 -15.03 -3.22 -1.95
N GLY A 24 -15.14 -4.46 -1.45
CA GLY A 24 -16.15 -5.42 -1.85
C GLY A 24 -15.95 -6.03 -3.24
N ALA A 25 -14.89 -5.68 -3.97
CA ALA A 25 -14.64 -6.17 -5.32
C ALA A 25 -14.42 -7.70 -5.34
N GLU A 26 -15.06 -8.38 -6.28
CA GLU A 26 -15.07 -9.85 -6.39
C GLU A 26 -13.82 -10.37 -7.11
N ALA A 27 -13.19 -11.42 -6.58
CA ALA A 27 -12.02 -12.04 -7.19
C ALA A 27 -12.30 -12.59 -8.59
N GLY A 28 -11.37 -12.38 -9.53
CA GLY A 28 -11.51 -12.83 -10.92
C GLY A 28 -12.49 -12.02 -11.75
N GLN A 29 -13.22 -11.07 -11.16
CA GLN A 29 -14.09 -10.14 -11.88
C GLN A 29 -13.34 -8.84 -12.19
N PRO A 30 -13.76 -8.08 -13.22
CA PRO A 30 -13.23 -6.76 -13.47
C PRO A 30 -13.57 -5.81 -12.32
N HIS A 31 -12.58 -5.06 -11.85
CA HIS A 31 -12.73 -4.07 -10.79
C HIS A 31 -13.70 -2.96 -11.25
N PRO A 32 -14.75 -2.63 -10.48
CA PRO A 32 -15.88 -1.81 -10.95
C PRO A 32 -15.48 -0.42 -11.45
N THR A 33 -14.42 0.15 -10.89
CA THR A 33 -13.96 1.51 -11.23
C THR A 33 -12.65 1.57 -12.01
N ARG A 34 -11.97 0.43 -12.22
CA ARG A 34 -10.61 0.41 -12.77
C ARG A 34 -10.43 -0.56 -13.93
N GLY A 35 -11.34 -1.51 -14.12
CA GLY A 35 -11.36 -2.43 -15.26
C GLY A 35 -10.32 -3.55 -15.22
N PHE A 36 -9.41 -3.60 -14.24
CA PHE A 36 -8.47 -4.72 -14.09
C PHE A 36 -9.13 -5.93 -13.43
N GLU A 37 -8.65 -7.14 -13.72
CA GLU A 37 -9.08 -8.35 -13.02
C GLU A 37 -8.64 -8.33 -11.54
N VAL A 38 -9.60 -8.44 -10.63
CA VAL A 38 -9.36 -8.37 -9.19
C VAL A 38 -8.61 -9.60 -8.71
N LYS A 39 -7.44 -9.37 -8.11
CA LYS A 39 -6.65 -10.39 -7.42
C LYS A 39 -6.61 -10.05 -5.94
N LEU A 40 -7.05 -10.99 -5.12
CA LEU A 40 -7.03 -10.83 -3.67
C LEU A 40 -5.69 -11.29 -3.12
N THR A 41 -5.13 -10.47 -2.25
CA THR A 41 -3.90 -10.76 -1.53
C THR A 41 -4.13 -10.56 -0.04
N PRO A 42 -3.67 -11.47 0.81
CA PRO A 42 -3.77 -11.28 2.25
C PRO A 42 -2.92 -10.08 2.68
N VAL A 43 -3.48 -9.25 3.54
CA VAL A 43 -2.81 -8.18 4.27
C VAL A 43 -3.03 -8.42 5.76
N ILE A 44 -2.00 -8.14 6.56
CA ILE A 44 -2.07 -8.28 8.01
C ILE A 44 -2.34 -6.89 8.56
N GLY A 45 -3.48 -6.71 9.23
CA GLY A 45 -3.83 -5.46 9.88
C GLY A 45 -4.20 -5.70 11.33
N GLY A 46 -3.32 -5.27 12.24
CA GLY A 46 -3.47 -5.58 13.66
C GLY A 46 -3.39 -7.09 13.90
N ASP A 47 -4.44 -7.65 14.52
CA ASP A 47 -4.49 -9.06 14.96
C ASP A 47 -5.19 -10.01 13.97
N HIS A 48 -5.69 -9.51 12.83
CA HIS A 48 -6.42 -10.33 11.85
C HIS A 48 -5.88 -10.19 10.42
N SER A 49 -6.17 -11.21 9.61
CA SER A 49 -5.78 -11.30 8.19
C SER A 49 -6.96 -10.93 7.30
N GLU A 50 -6.80 -9.89 6.50
CA GLU A 50 -7.82 -9.38 5.57
C GLU A 50 -7.39 -9.65 4.12
N GLN A 51 -8.35 -9.80 3.22
CA GLN A 51 -8.13 -9.95 1.78
C GLN A 51 -8.26 -8.59 1.09
N ALA A 52 -7.16 -8.09 0.53
CA ALA A 52 -7.13 -6.83 -0.19
C ALA A 52 -6.96 -7.04 -1.71
N CYS A 53 -7.69 -6.25 -2.51
CA CYS A 53 -7.38 -6.08 -3.93
C CYS A 53 -6.10 -5.26 -4.13
N GLN A 54 -5.58 -5.26 -5.36
CA GLN A 54 -4.32 -4.61 -5.71
C GLN A 54 -4.26 -3.12 -5.30
N VAL A 55 -5.36 -2.39 -5.49
CA VAL A 55 -5.42 -0.94 -5.16
C VAL A 55 -5.55 -0.72 -3.66
N CYS A 56 -6.45 -1.46 -2.99
CA CYS A 56 -6.66 -1.30 -1.54
C CYS A 56 -5.40 -1.66 -0.75
N ARG A 57 -4.64 -2.67 -1.20
CA ARG A 57 -3.36 -3.04 -0.60
C ARG A 57 -2.34 -1.90 -0.64
N VAL A 58 -2.24 -1.17 -1.75
CA VAL A 58 -1.30 -0.04 -1.87
C VAL A 58 -1.70 1.08 -0.91
N HIS A 59 -2.98 1.41 -0.84
CA HIS A 59 -3.48 2.43 0.08
C HIS A 59 -3.31 2.03 1.55
N TYR A 60 -3.54 0.76 1.88
CA TYR A 60 -3.35 0.21 3.22
C TYR A 60 -1.88 0.34 3.66
N ARG A 61 -0.93 -0.12 2.85
CA ARG A 61 0.52 0.01 3.14
C ARG A 61 0.97 1.46 3.33
N LYS A 62 0.38 2.41 2.61
CA LYS A 62 0.73 3.83 2.75
C LYS A 62 0.30 4.41 4.11
N LYS A 63 -0.76 3.89 4.72
CA LYS A 63 -1.21 4.31 6.06
C LYS A 63 -0.36 3.71 7.18
N GLU A 64 0.10 2.47 7.02
CA GLU A 64 0.93 1.78 8.02
C GLU A 64 2.39 2.22 8.02
N ILE A 65 2.88 2.80 6.92
CA ILE A 65 4.13 3.55 6.96
C ILE A 65 3.72 4.91 7.52
N PRO A 66 3.84 5.18 8.84
CA PRO A 66 3.85 6.58 9.26
C PRO A 66 4.91 7.21 8.39
N GLU A 67 4.57 8.30 7.71
CA GLU A 67 5.55 9.14 7.06
C GLU A 67 6.57 9.47 8.14
N LYS A 68 7.62 8.63 8.25
CA LYS A 68 8.83 8.94 8.96
C LYS A 68 9.33 10.09 8.13
N LYS A 69 8.91 11.27 8.56
CA LYS A 69 9.44 12.56 8.21
C LYS A 69 10.93 12.35 8.07
N LEU A 70 11.35 12.12 6.83
CA LEU A 70 12.71 12.36 6.38
C LEU A 70 12.81 13.89 6.40
N ILE A 71 12.78 14.45 7.62
CA ILE A 71 13.29 15.79 7.87
C ILE A 71 14.77 15.63 7.60
N SER A 72 15.08 15.92 6.35
CA SER A 72 16.38 16.22 5.81
C SER A 72 17.27 16.85 6.89
N LYS A 73 18.32 16.13 7.26
CA LYS A 73 19.43 16.59 8.11
C LYS A 73 20.22 17.76 7.47
N ASN A 74 19.72 18.43 6.44
CA ASN A 74 20.46 19.45 5.70
C ASN A 74 20.32 20.87 6.26
N LYS A 75 19.44 21.12 7.24
CA LYS A 75 19.33 22.47 7.84
C LYS A 75 20.59 22.90 8.60
N SER A 76 21.30 21.98 9.25
CA SER A 76 22.54 22.32 9.96
C SER A 76 23.71 22.65 9.02
N VAL A 77 23.82 21.95 7.89
CA VAL A 77 24.94 22.15 6.97
C VAL A 77 24.86 23.53 6.29
N PHE A 78 23.67 23.95 5.87
CA PHE A 78 23.47 25.26 5.27
C PHE A 78 23.84 26.40 6.23
N LEU A 79 23.44 26.28 7.51
CA LEU A 79 23.74 27.27 8.55
C LEU A 79 25.25 27.43 8.80
N ILE A 80 25.99 26.30 8.85
CA ILE A 80 27.44 26.32 9.07
C ILE A 80 28.16 26.98 7.88
N ILE A 81 27.74 26.68 6.65
CA ILE A 81 28.36 27.28 5.45
C ILE A 81 28.10 28.80 5.42
N THR A 82 26.88 29.27 5.71
CA THR A 82 26.57 30.70 5.72
C THR A 82 27.37 31.47 6.79
N LEU A 83 27.52 30.90 7.98
CA LEU A 83 28.33 31.50 9.06
C LEU A 83 29.82 31.59 8.68
N ALA A 84 30.37 30.54 8.05
CA ALA A 84 31.77 30.54 7.61
C ALA A 84 32.05 31.59 6.52
N VAL A 85 31.15 31.74 5.54
CA VAL A 85 31.32 32.71 4.44
C VAL A 85 31.18 34.15 4.92
N THR A 86 30.25 34.43 5.84
CA THR A 86 30.10 35.79 6.38
C THR A 86 31.30 36.22 7.21
N ALA A 87 31.86 35.32 8.03
CA ALA A 87 33.05 35.61 8.81
C ALA A 87 34.29 35.93 7.94
N THR A 88 34.50 35.20 6.84
CA THR A 88 35.65 35.45 5.96
C THR A 88 35.54 36.77 5.19
N VAL A 89 34.34 37.14 4.72
CA VAL A 89 34.13 38.43 4.05
C VAL A 89 34.39 39.60 4.99
N ILE A 90 33.92 39.52 6.25
CA ILE A 90 34.15 40.57 7.25
C ILE A 90 35.65 40.70 7.56
N ALA A 91 36.36 39.58 7.75
CA ALA A 91 37.79 39.59 8.04
C ALA A 91 38.61 40.23 6.91
N LEU A 92 38.28 39.94 5.64
CA LEU A 92 38.94 40.59 4.49
C LEU A 92 38.63 42.10 4.42
N SER A 93 37.42 42.50 4.79
CA SER A 93 36.99 43.91 4.73
C SER A 93 37.66 44.79 5.78
N LEU A 94 38.20 44.21 6.86
CA LEU A 94 38.93 44.93 7.92
C LEU A 94 40.45 44.99 7.69
N LEU A 95 40.95 44.32 6.65
CA LEU A 95 42.36 44.29 6.26
C LEU A 95 42.70 45.26 5.10
N ILE A 96 41.70 45.96 4.57
CA ILE A 96 41.81 47.04 3.56
C ILE A 96 41.60 48.38 4.27
#